data_AF-G5E216-F1
#
_entry.id   AF-G5E216-F1
#
_cell.length_a   1.000
_cell.length_b   1.000
_cell.length_c   1.000
_cell.angle_alpha   90.00
_cell.angle_beta   90.00
_cell.angle_gamma   90.00
#
_symmetry.space_group_name_H-M   'P 1'
#
loop_
_entity.id
_entity.type
_entity.pdbx_description
1 polymer ?
#
loop_
_entity_poly.entity_id
_entity_poly.type
_entity_poly.pdbx_seq_one_letter_code
_entity_poly.pdbx_strand_id
1 'polypeptide(L)'
;TKYDCIVVGAGIQGSFTAYHLAKDRKKTLLLEQFPLPHSRGSSHGQTRIIRRAYAEGFYTDMTDECYQLWTELEHELYGLPSQEYPGLIKICFHGGNEAVPEERDLHVQNPKIQDVEKLCNFISRYIPGLHPKPAVIEHCMYTNTPDENFILDHHPLHKNIIIGAGFSGHGFKLSPVVGKILSELCT
;
A
#
# COMPACT_ATOMS: atom_id res chain seq x y z
N THR A 1 1.45 30.33 8.01
CA THR A 1 0.11 29.70 8.04
C THR A 1 0.07 28.71 9.21
N LYS A 2 -0.99 28.66 10.02
CA LYS A 2 -1.15 27.65 11.10
C LYS A 2 -1.96 26.44 10.60
N TYR A 3 -1.57 25.23 10.99
CA TYR A 3 -2.24 23.95 10.71
C TYR A 3 -2.46 23.19 12.02
N ASP A 4 -3.51 22.38 12.09
CA ASP A 4 -3.79 21.50 13.23
C ASP A 4 -2.95 20.23 13.16
N CYS A 5 -2.81 19.66 11.94
CA CYS A 5 -2.06 18.45 11.68
C CYS A 5 -1.24 18.59 10.38
N ILE A 6 -0.06 17.95 10.36
CA ILE A 6 0.78 17.84 9.16
C ILE A 6 1.00 16.36 8.91
N VAL A 7 0.60 15.88 7.73
CA VAL A 7 0.83 14.51 7.27
C VAL A 7 1.98 14.52 6.28
N VAL A 8 3.01 13.72 6.55
CA VAL A 8 4.21 13.60 5.70
C VAL A 8 4.15 12.29 4.92
N GLY A 9 4.13 12.39 3.59
CA GLY A 9 3.94 11.31 2.63
C GLY A 9 2.50 11.26 2.14
N ALA A 10 2.28 11.51 0.84
CA ALA A 10 0.97 11.43 0.19
C ALA A 10 0.70 10.09 -0.47
N GLY A 11 1.45 9.05 -0.10
CA GLY A 11 1.08 7.66 -0.39
C GLY A 11 -0.30 7.31 0.20
N ILE A 12 -0.78 6.10 -0.09
CA ILE A 12 -2.16 5.71 0.25
C ILE A 12 -2.51 5.89 1.73
N GLN A 13 -1.57 5.59 2.63
CA GLN A 13 -1.76 5.71 4.08
C GLN A 13 -1.92 7.16 4.51
N GLY A 14 -1.03 8.04 4.05
CA GLY A 14 -1.11 9.47 4.37
C GLY A 14 -2.30 10.15 3.71
N SER A 15 -2.69 9.73 2.50
CA SER A 15 -3.91 10.20 1.84
C SER A 15 -5.17 9.85 2.63
N PHE A 16 -5.31 8.61 3.13
CA PHE A 16 -6.42 8.25 4.01
C PHE A 16 -6.38 8.97 5.36
N THR A 17 -5.20 9.11 5.95
CA THR A 17 -5.02 9.88 7.20
C THR A 17 -5.49 11.32 7.01
N ALA A 18 -5.07 11.96 5.93
CA ALA A 18 -5.49 13.33 5.59
C ALA A 18 -6.99 13.41 5.28
N TYR A 19 -7.58 12.40 4.64
CA TYR A 19 -9.02 12.30 4.41
C TYR A 19 -9.79 12.29 5.74
N HIS A 20 -9.41 11.43 6.69
CA HIS A 20 -10.06 11.36 8.00
C HIS A 20 -9.90 12.65 8.80
N LEU A 21 -8.69 13.22 8.86
CA LEU A 21 -8.45 14.50 9.52
C LEU A 21 -9.29 15.64 8.91
N ALA A 22 -9.44 15.66 7.58
CA ALA A 22 -10.27 16.65 6.89
C ALA A 22 -11.78 16.43 7.17
N LYS A 23 -12.23 15.18 7.25
CA LYS A 23 -13.60 14.80 7.64
C LYS A 23 -13.92 15.30 9.06
N ASP A 24 -12.93 15.26 9.95
CA ASP A 24 -13.00 15.80 11.31
C ASP A 24 -12.73 17.31 11.40
N ARG A 25 -12.74 18.01 10.25
CA ARG A 25 -12.57 19.47 10.12
C ARG A 25 -11.24 20.01 10.64
N LYS A 26 -10.21 19.17 10.71
CA LYS A 26 -8.84 19.60 11.05
C LYS A 26 -8.22 20.30 9.85
N LYS A 27 -7.56 21.43 10.11
CA LYS A 27 -6.78 22.14 9.12
C LYS A 27 -5.48 21.38 8.85
N THR A 28 -5.53 20.52 7.83
CA THR A 28 -4.48 19.55 7.53
C THR A 28 -3.58 20.02 6.38
N LEU A 29 -2.27 19.85 6.56
CA LEU A 29 -1.27 19.99 5.48
C LEU A 29 -0.77 18.60 5.09
N LEU A 30 -0.97 18.20 3.84
CA LEU A 30 -0.40 16.97 3.27
C LEU A 30 0.86 17.32 2.47
N LEU A 31 1.99 16.71 2.83
CA LEU A 31 3.27 16.93 2.18
C LEU A 31 3.69 15.68 1.41
N GLU A 32 4.16 15.88 0.19
CA GLU A 32 4.76 14.84 -0.65
C GLU A 32 6.09 15.36 -1.20
N GLN A 33 7.10 14.48 -1.22
CA GLN A 33 8.42 14.81 -1.74
C GLN A 33 8.40 14.97 -3.26
N PHE A 34 7.52 14.25 -3.95
CA PHE A 34 7.44 14.24 -5.41
C PHE A 34 6.18 14.93 -5.96
N PRO A 35 6.22 15.46 -7.19
CA PRO A 35 5.00 15.90 -7.88
C PRO A 35 4.02 14.73 -8.06
N LEU A 36 2.76 14.94 -7.69
CA LEU A 36 1.69 13.96 -7.92
C LEU A 36 1.11 14.11 -9.35
N PRO A 37 0.76 13.01 -10.04
CA PRO A 37 1.01 11.62 -9.67
C PRO A 37 2.46 11.18 -9.97
N HIS A 38 2.99 10.22 -9.20
CA HIS A 38 4.31 9.61 -9.43
C HIS A 38 4.32 8.09 -9.20
N SER A 39 5.29 7.40 -9.81
CA SER A 39 5.52 5.95 -9.65
C SER A 39 6.48 5.60 -8.50
N ARG A 40 6.91 6.58 -7.70
CA ARG A 40 7.94 6.34 -6.67
C ARG A 40 7.47 5.65 -5.38
N GLY A 41 6.16 5.57 -5.12
CA GLY A 41 5.62 4.95 -3.91
C GLY A 41 5.04 3.56 -4.18
N SER A 42 5.19 2.61 -3.25
CA SER A 42 4.69 1.23 -3.39
C SER A 42 3.18 1.12 -3.63
N SER A 43 2.42 2.16 -3.29
CA SER A 43 1.01 2.30 -3.60
C SER A 43 0.74 2.89 -4.99
N HIS A 44 1.69 2.88 -5.93
CA HIS A 44 1.48 3.26 -7.33
C HIS A 44 0.86 2.10 -8.14
N GLY A 45 0.32 2.42 -9.32
CA GLY A 45 -0.38 1.47 -10.19
C GLY A 45 -1.89 1.42 -9.92
N GLN A 46 -2.66 0.88 -10.84
CA GLN A 46 -4.13 0.94 -10.83
C GLN A 46 -4.76 -0.33 -10.23
N THR A 47 -4.06 -1.47 -10.28
CA THR A 47 -4.54 -2.76 -9.79
C THR A 47 -3.89 -3.18 -8.47
N ARG A 48 -4.70 -3.73 -7.56
CA ARG A 48 -4.26 -4.16 -6.21
C ARG A 48 -4.83 -5.53 -5.89
N ILE A 49 -4.00 -6.37 -5.28
CA ILE A 49 -4.43 -7.66 -4.76
C ILE A 49 -4.87 -7.48 -3.31
N ILE A 50 -6.14 -7.74 -3.05
CA ILE A 50 -6.71 -7.74 -1.71
C ILE A 50 -6.91 -9.19 -1.29
N ARG A 51 -6.44 -9.52 -0.08
CA ARG A 51 -6.64 -10.83 0.56
C ARG A 51 -7.30 -10.58 1.90
N ARG A 52 -8.46 -11.20 2.11
CA ARG A 52 -9.24 -11.09 3.36
C ARG A 52 -8.79 -12.05 4.46
N ALA A 53 -8.18 -13.18 4.07
CA ALA A 53 -7.69 -14.17 5.03
C ALA A 53 -6.36 -13.72 5.66
N TYR A 54 -6.34 -13.63 6.98
CA TYR A 54 -5.16 -13.42 7.83
C TYR A 54 -5.08 -14.53 8.89
N ALA A 55 -3.88 -14.80 9.40
CA ALA A 55 -3.72 -15.74 10.52
C ALA A 55 -4.18 -15.08 11.84
N GLU A 56 -3.95 -13.78 11.96
CA GLU A 56 -4.31 -12.96 13.09
C GLU A 56 -5.75 -12.43 12.95
N GLY A 57 -6.56 -12.62 13.99
CA GLY A 57 -7.98 -12.21 13.98
C GLY A 57 -8.17 -10.71 13.76
N PHE A 58 -7.36 -9.88 14.40
CA PHE A 58 -7.52 -8.42 14.32
C PHE A 58 -7.34 -7.87 12.89
N TYR A 59 -6.47 -8.46 12.06
CA TYR A 59 -6.35 -8.06 10.65
C TYR A 59 -7.54 -8.49 9.80
N THR A 60 -8.21 -9.58 10.18
CA THR A 60 -9.45 -10.01 9.53
C THR A 60 -10.55 -8.99 9.83
N ASP A 61 -10.71 -8.59 11.10
CA ASP A 61 -11.69 -7.58 11.52
C ASP A 61 -11.43 -6.22 10.85
N MET A 62 -10.16 -5.77 10.82
CA MET A 62 -9.77 -4.55 10.11
C MET A 62 -10.10 -4.61 8.62
N THR A 63 -9.95 -5.78 7.99
CA THR A 63 -10.24 -5.93 6.56
C THR A 63 -11.73 -5.71 6.29
N ASP A 64 -12.61 -6.23 7.15
CA ASP A 64 -14.05 -6.08 7.01
C ASP A 64 -14.49 -4.61 7.12
N GLU A 65 -13.93 -3.86 8.08
CA GLU A 65 -14.15 -2.42 8.18
C GLU A 65 -13.58 -1.68 6.96
N CYS A 66 -12.40 -2.06 6.47
CA CYS A 66 -11.82 -1.46 5.27
C CYS A 66 -12.72 -1.63 4.05
N TYR A 67 -13.33 -2.80 3.85
CA TYR A 67 -14.26 -3.01 2.74
C TYR A 67 -15.44 -2.02 2.79
N GLN A 68 -15.98 -1.77 3.98
CA GLN A 68 -17.06 -0.78 4.17
C GLN A 68 -16.56 0.62 3.80
N LEU A 69 -15.41 1.04 4.35
CA LEU A 69 -14.85 2.38 4.10
C LEU A 69 -14.45 2.60 2.63
N TRP A 70 -13.93 1.57 1.95
CA TRP A 70 -13.66 1.63 0.52
C TRP A 70 -14.94 1.85 -0.28
N THR A 71 -16.00 1.09 0.02
CA THR A 71 -17.31 1.26 -0.63
C THR A 71 -17.91 2.64 -0.34
N GLU A 72 -17.81 3.15 0.89
CA GLU A 72 -18.23 4.50 1.23
C GLU A 72 -17.49 5.55 0.40
N LEU A 73 -16.16 5.44 0.30
CA LEU A 73 -15.34 6.36 -0.50
C LEU A 73 -15.73 6.31 -1.98
N GLU A 74 -15.98 5.13 -2.54
CA GLU A 74 -16.47 4.96 -3.92
C GLU A 74 -17.86 5.58 -4.15
N HIS A 75 -18.72 5.60 -3.11
CA HIS A 75 -20.00 6.29 -3.17
C HIS A 75 -19.87 7.82 -3.09
N GLU A 76 -18.92 8.33 -2.29
CA GLU A 76 -18.63 9.75 -2.15
C GLU A 76 -17.88 10.32 -3.36
N LEU A 77 -17.04 9.51 -4.02
CA LEU A 77 -16.18 9.89 -5.13
C LEU A 77 -16.35 8.92 -6.30
N TYR A 78 -16.85 9.40 -7.45
CA TYR A 78 -16.94 8.58 -8.65
C TYR A 78 -15.60 8.60 -9.44
N GLY A 79 -15.15 7.41 -9.85
CA GLY A 79 -14.02 7.21 -10.77
C GLY A 79 -14.43 6.25 -11.88
N LEU A 80 -14.04 6.53 -13.13
CA LEU A 80 -14.22 5.58 -14.23
C LEU A 80 -13.23 4.42 -14.08
N PRO A 81 -13.60 3.16 -14.39
CA PRO A 81 -12.70 2.03 -14.20
C PRO A 81 -11.45 2.20 -15.04
N SER A 82 -10.30 2.16 -14.37
CA SER A 82 -9.00 2.09 -15.01
C SER A 82 -8.76 0.65 -15.45
N GLN A 83 -8.96 0.39 -16.74
CA GLN A 83 -8.63 -0.90 -17.36
C GLN A 83 -7.11 -0.96 -17.60
N GLU A 84 -6.34 -1.15 -16.53
CA GLU A 84 -4.86 -1.09 -16.60
C GLU A 84 -4.30 -2.10 -17.61
N TYR A 85 -4.87 -3.32 -17.65
CA TYR A 85 -4.41 -4.41 -18.52
C TYR A 85 -5.56 -5.33 -19.00
N PRO A 86 -6.33 -4.94 -20.04
CA PRO A 86 -7.40 -5.77 -20.59
C PRO A 86 -6.88 -7.15 -21.05
N GLY A 87 -7.54 -8.22 -20.61
CA GLY A 87 -7.20 -9.59 -21.00
C GLY A 87 -5.97 -10.19 -20.31
N LEU A 88 -5.35 -9.49 -19.36
CA LEU A 88 -4.24 -10.02 -18.55
C LEU A 88 -4.70 -10.37 -17.13
N ILE A 89 -3.98 -11.30 -16.49
CA ILE A 89 -4.13 -11.64 -15.08
C ILE A 89 -2.89 -11.20 -14.31
N LYS A 90 -3.10 -10.55 -13.15
CA LYS A 90 -2.02 -10.20 -12.23
C LYS A 90 -1.74 -11.35 -11.29
N ILE A 91 -0.50 -11.83 -11.26
CA ILE A 91 -0.03 -12.85 -10.34
C ILE A 91 1.16 -12.27 -9.57
N CYS A 92 1.09 -12.28 -8.25
CA CYS A 92 2.12 -11.71 -7.39
C CYS A 92 2.81 -12.77 -6.55
N PHE A 93 4.08 -12.53 -6.25
CA PHE A 93 4.86 -13.26 -5.27
C PHE A 93 5.07 -12.34 -4.06
N HIS A 94 4.65 -12.76 -2.87
CA HIS A 94 4.95 -12.02 -1.65
C HIS A 94 6.31 -12.49 -1.10
N GLY A 95 7.30 -11.61 -1.23
CA GLY A 95 8.70 -11.89 -0.91
C GLY A 95 9.61 -11.00 -1.76
N GLY A 96 10.91 -11.14 -1.57
CA GLY A 96 11.89 -10.39 -2.35
C GLY A 96 13.27 -10.43 -1.70
N ASN A 97 14.24 -9.83 -2.37
CA ASN A 97 15.55 -9.58 -1.79
C ASN A 97 15.51 -8.29 -0.96
N GLU A 98 16.51 -8.12 -0.09
CA GLU A 98 16.77 -6.82 0.52
C GLU A 98 16.95 -5.76 -0.57
N ALA A 99 16.31 -4.62 -0.39
CA ALA A 99 16.30 -3.53 -1.35
C ALA A 99 16.79 -2.25 -0.67
N VAL A 100 17.69 -1.53 -1.33
CA VAL A 100 18.10 -0.18 -0.95
C VAL A 100 17.18 0.80 -1.70
N PRO A 101 16.40 1.66 -1.00
CA PRO A 101 15.43 2.55 -1.65
C PRO A 101 16.04 3.47 -2.72
N GLU A 102 17.26 3.94 -2.51
CA GLU A 102 18.03 4.79 -3.42
C GLU A 102 18.42 4.05 -4.71
N GLU A 103 18.55 2.72 -4.65
CA GLU A 103 18.95 1.88 -5.78
C GLU A 103 17.76 1.27 -6.53
N ARG A 104 16.52 1.63 -6.17
CA ARG A 104 15.29 1.12 -6.78
C ARG A 104 15.36 1.15 -8.32
N ASP A 105 15.78 2.29 -8.87
CA ASP A 105 15.81 2.51 -10.31
C ASP A 105 17.04 1.87 -10.99
N LEU A 106 18.06 1.48 -10.21
CA LEU A 106 19.25 0.77 -10.69
C LEU A 106 18.95 -0.72 -10.91
N HIS A 107 18.00 -1.28 -10.15
CA HIS A 107 17.63 -2.69 -10.21
C HIS A 107 16.81 -3.07 -11.45
N VAL A 108 16.49 -2.12 -12.35
CA VAL A 108 15.87 -2.40 -13.65
C VAL A 108 16.75 -3.31 -14.53
N GLN A 109 18.05 -3.42 -14.23
CA GLN A 109 19.01 -4.17 -15.07
C GLN A 109 19.54 -5.48 -14.48
N ASN A 110 19.18 -5.86 -13.25
CA ASN A 110 19.64 -7.13 -12.68
C ASN A 110 18.46 -8.01 -12.28
N PRO A 111 17.84 -8.72 -13.25
CA PRO A 111 16.80 -9.67 -12.93
C PRO A 111 17.51 -10.85 -12.27
N LYS A 112 17.47 -10.96 -10.94
CA LYS A 112 17.51 -12.29 -10.35
C LYS A 112 16.19 -12.96 -10.75
N ILE A 113 16.23 -13.52 -11.96
CA ILE A 113 15.20 -14.26 -12.72
C ILE A 113 14.50 -15.34 -11.87
N GLN A 114 15.04 -15.70 -10.71
CA GLN A 114 14.56 -16.76 -9.83
C GLN A 114 13.09 -16.60 -9.39
N ASP A 115 12.63 -15.40 -9.05
CA ASP A 115 11.24 -15.23 -8.59
C ASP A 115 10.24 -15.31 -9.77
N VAL A 116 10.63 -14.77 -10.93
CA VAL A 116 9.86 -14.92 -12.17
C VAL A 116 9.84 -16.38 -12.61
N GLU A 117 10.95 -17.10 -12.54
CA GLU A 117 11.04 -18.53 -12.84
C GLU A 117 10.15 -19.37 -11.92
N LYS A 118 10.12 -19.07 -10.61
CA LYS A 118 9.22 -19.74 -9.66
C LYS A 118 7.75 -19.54 -10.07
N LEU A 119 7.37 -18.32 -10.44
CA LEU A 119 6.01 -18.01 -10.91
C LEU A 119 5.70 -18.72 -12.23
N CYS A 120 6.60 -18.67 -13.22
CA CYS A 120 6.47 -19.39 -14.50
C CYS A 120 6.27 -20.89 -14.29
N ASN A 121 7.07 -21.50 -13.40
CA ASN A 121 6.99 -22.93 -13.06
C ASN A 121 5.67 -23.26 -12.35
N PHE A 122 5.22 -22.41 -11.42
CA PHE A 122 3.94 -22.56 -10.74
C PHE A 122 2.77 -22.51 -11.72
N ILE A 123 2.73 -21.49 -12.59
CA ILE A 123 1.69 -21.32 -13.61
C ILE A 123 1.66 -22.53 -14.55
N SER A 124 2.82 -22.93 -15.07
CA SER A 124 2.94 -24.06 -15.99
C SER A 124 2.42 -25.37 -15.38
N ARG A 125 2.60 -25.55 -14.07
CA ARG A 125 2.19 -26.77 -13.38
C ARG A 125 0.73 -26.78 -12.95
N TYR A 126 0.19 -25.64 -12.52
CA TYR A 126 -1.09 -25.60 -11.78
C TYR A 126 -2.20 -24.78 -12.45
N ILE A 127 -1.90 -24.00 -13.49
CA ILE A 127 -2.89 -23.12 -14.14
C ILE A 127 -2.95 -23.45 -15.64
N PRO A 128 -3.58 -24.58 -16.02
CA PRO A 128 -3.72 -24.94 -17.43
C PRO A 128 -4.49 -23.85 -18.19
N GLY A 129 -4.02 -23.47 -19.37
CA GLY A 129 -4.61 -22.43 -20.21
C GLY A 129 -4.05 -21.02 -20.00
N LEU A 130 -3.22 -20.80 -18.97
CA LEU A 130 -2.50 -19.53 -18.81
C LEU A 130 -1.09 -19.64 -19.42
N HIS A 131 -0.71 -18.66 -20.25
CA HIS A 131 0.65 -18.57 -20.77
C HIS A 131 1.62 -18.19 -19.63
N PRO A 132 2.64 -19.01 -19.31
CA PRO A 132 3.44 -18.84 -18.10
C PRO A 132 4.43 -17.66 -18.16
N LYS A 133 4.77 -17.16 -19.36
CA LYS A 133 5.68 -16.03 -19.50
C LYS A 133 4.94 -14.71 -19.24
N PRO A 134 5.44 -13.84 -18.34
CA PRO A 134 4.78 -12.57 -18.05
C PRO A 134 4.86 -11.62 -19.25
N ALA A 135 3.75 -10.92 -19.54
CA ALA A 135 3.72 -9.83 -20.51
C ALA A 135 4.25 -8.50 -19.94
N VAL A 136 4.08 -8.31 -18.62
CA VAL A 136 4.53 -7.12 -17.87
C VAL A 136 5.11 -7.60 -16.54
N ILE A 137 6.20 -6.97 -16.09
CA ILE A 137 6.83 -7.22 -14.79
C ILE A 137 6.87 -5.88 -14.05
N GLU A 138 6.34 -5.88 -12.82
CA GLU A 138 6.40 -4.73 -11.92
C GLU A 138 7.11 -5.13 -10.63
N HIS A 139 7.94 -4.23 -10.09
CA HIS A 139 8.60 -4.42 -8.80
C HIS A 139 8.01 -3.48 -7.75
N CYS A 140 7.82 -3.99 -6.54
CA CYS A 140 7.34 -3.21 -5.40
C CYS A 140 8.36 -3.31 -4.27
N MET A 141 8.58 -2.22 -3.54
CA MET A 141 9.43 -2.20 -2.34
C MET A 141 8.57 -2.19 -1.09
N TYR A 142 8.97 -2.98 -0.11
CA TYR A 142 8.33 -3.03 1.20
C TYR A 142 9.27 -2.52 2.28
N THR A 143 8.68 -1.92 3.30
CA THR A 143 9.32 -1.73 4.59
C THR A 143 8.65 -2.69 5.55
N ASN A 144 9.41 -3.68 6.02
CA ASN A 144 8.91 -4.75 6.88
C ASN A 144 9.39 -4.53 8.30
N THR A 145 8.51 -4.74 9.27
CA THR A 145 8.87 -4.91 10.67
C THR A 145 9.29 -6.36 10.94
N PRO A 146 10.08 -6.64 12.00
CA PRO A 146 10.52 -8.00 12.31
C PRO A 146 9.38 -8.99 12.56
N ASP A 147 8.23 -8.51 13.04
CA ASP A 147 7.03 -9.29 13.34
C ASP A 147 5.91 -9.12 12.30
N GLU A 148 6.20 -8.41 11.20
CA GLU A 148 5.28 -8.08 10.11
C GLU A 148 4.05 -7.24 10.50
N ASN A 149 3.99 -6.74 11.74
CA ASN A 149 2.92 -5.85 12.22
C ASN A 149 3.23 -4.37 11.97
N PHE A 150 2.20 -3.54 11.90
CA PHE A 150 2.34 -2.11 11.63
C PHE A 150 2.84 -1.35 12.85
N ILE A 151 3.65 -0.33 12.62
CA ILE A 151 3.98 0.68 13.64
C ILE A 151 2.96 1.81 13.47
N LEU A 152 2.01 1.91 14.39
CA LEU A 152 1.00 2.96 14.48
C LEU A 152 1.02 3.54 15.91
N ASP A 153 1.96 4.45 16.19
CA ASP A 153 2.17 4.92 17.57
C ASP A 153 2.84 6.31 17.62
N HIS A 154 2.93 6.91 18.80
CA HIS A 154 3.68 8.14 19.04
C HIS A 154 5.19 7.91 19.04
N HIS A 155 5.93 8.91 18.59
CA HIS A 155 7.38 8.93 18.77
C HIS A 155 7.73 8.95 20.27
N PRO A 156 8.68 8.12 20.74
CA PRO A 156 8.92 7.91 22.18
C PRO A 156 9.34 9.19 22.93
N LEU A 157 9.98 10.13 22.24
CA LEU A 157 10.44 11.41 22.81
C LEU A 157 9.57 12.61 22.45
N HIS A 158 8.69 12.48 21.45
CA HIS A 158 7.98 13.61 20.85
C HIS A 158 6.52 13.26 20.67
N LYS A 159 5.70 13.55 21.69
CA LYS A 159 4.26 13.23 21.70
C LYS A 159 3.48 13.84 20.54
N ASN A 160 3.97 14.94 19.96
CA ASN A 160 3.39 15.61 18.81
C ASN A 160 3.76 14.97 17.46
N ILE A 161 4.48 13.84 17.47
CA ILE A 161 4.84 13.07 16.28
C ILE A 161 4.21 11.69 16.41
N ILE A 162 3.46 11.29 15.38
CA ILE A 162 2.86 9.97 15.24
C ILE A 162 3.54 9.29 14.03
N ILE A 163 3.82 8.01 14.17
CA ILE A 163 4.52 7.18 13.21
C ILE A 163 3.52 6.17 12.66
N GLY A 164 3.31 6.21 11.35
CA GLY A 164 2.62 5.18 10.57
C GLY A 164 3.58 4.55 9.58
N ALA A 165 4.17 3.41 9.91
CA ALA A 165 5.24 2.79 9.12
C ALA A 165 5.25 1.25 9.23
N GLY A 166 6.13 0.60 8.45
CA GLY A 166 6.34 -0.84 8.55
C GLY A 166 5.14 -1.67 8.09
N PHE A 167 4.55 -1.31 6.95
CA PHE A 167 3.30 -1.91 6.45
C PHE A 167 3.44 -3.32 5.85
N SER A 168 4.65 -3.89 5.91
CA SER A 168 4.96 -5.31 5.71
C SER A 168 4.35 -5.94 4.45
N GLY A 169 4.27 -5.17 3.37
CA GLY A 169 3.75 -5.60 2.08
C GLY A 169 2.24 -5.84 1.99
N HIS A 170 1.48 -5.55 3.04
CA HIS A 170 0.02 -5.80 3.07
C HIS A 170 -0.84 -4.61 3.49
N GLY A 171 -0.24 -3.47 3.86
CA GLY A 171 -0.98 -2.31 4.34
C GLY A 171 -1.90 -1.61 3.34
N PHE A 172 -1.72 -1.75 2.01
CA PHE A 172 -2.56 -1.04 1.03
C PHE A 172 -4.07 -1.25 1.29
N LYS A 173 -4.48 -2.52 1.46
CA LYS A 173 -5.89 -2.86 1.62
C LYS A 173 -6.46 -2.35 2.95
N LEU A 174 -5.58 -2.16 3.94
CA LEU A 174 -5.89 -1.71 5.29
C LEU A 174 -5.83 -0.18 5.44
N SER A 175 -5.51 0.54 4.37
CA SER A 175 -5.27 1.99 4.44
C SER A 175 -6.44 2.82 4.96
N PRO A 176 -7.71 2.50 4.66
CA PRO A 176 -8.82 3.24 5.26
C PRO A 176 -8.80 3.20 6.80
N VAL A 177 -8.72 2.00 7.39
CA VAL A 177 -8.69 1.85 8.85
C VAL A 177 -7.39 2.38 9.44
N VAL A 178 -6.25 2.14 8.79
CA VAL A 178 -4.96 2.71 9.24
C VAL A 178 -5.02 4.24 9.27
N GLY A 179 -5.55 4.88 8.22
CA GLY A 179 -5.69 6.33 8.17
C GLY A 179 -6.64 6.87 9.25
N LYS A 180 -7.72 6.14 9.54
CA LYS A 180 -8.64 6.45 10.65
C LYS A 180 -7.91 6.39 11.99
N ILE A 181 -7.20 5.31 12.29
CA ILE A 181 -6.41 5.14 13.52
C ILE A 181 -5.39 6.27 13.69
N LEU A 182 -4.63 6.58 12.63
CA LEU A 182 -3.63 7.64 12.68
C LEU A 182 -4.27 9.03 12.89
N SER A 183 -5.46 9.26 12.34
CA SER A 183 -6.25 10.47 12.58
C SER A 183 -6.67 10.58 14.05
N GLU A 184 -7.18 9.49 14.62
CA GLU A 184 -7.61 9.43 16.03
C GLU A 184 -6.45 9.64 17.01
N LEU A 185 -5.25 9.11 16.71
CA LEU A 185 -4.04 9.37 17.51
C LEU A 185 -3.61 10.84 17.48
N CYS A 186 -3.97 11.60 16.44
CA CYS A 186 -3.66 13.04 16.35
C CYS A 186 -4.55 13.92 17.23
N THR A 187 -5.67 13.40 17.74
CA THR A 187 -6.75 14.19 18.35
C THR A 187 -6.97 13.88 19.82
#